data_AF-A0A7C5CCX2-F1
#
_entry.id   AF-A0A7C5CCX2-F1
#
_cell.length_a   1.000
_cell.length_b   1.000
_cell.length_c   1.000
_cell.angle_alpha   90.00
_cell.angle_beta   90.00
_cell.angle_gamma   90.00
#
_symmetry.space_group_name_H-M   'P 1'
#
loop_
_entity.id
_entity.type
_entity.pdbx_description
1 polymer ?
#
loop_
_entity_poly.entity_id
_entity_poly.type
_entity_poly.pdbx_seq_one_letter_code
_entity_poly.pdbx_strand_id
1 'polypeptide(L)'
;MPDTPLDVLTIGNAITDILVKVEDAFLEKEGLTKSIMHLIEGDRAKYLLEHAPKERKQISGGSAANTAVGVEALGGQSAFVGKVANDKIGHFFSKDL
;
A
#
# COMPACT_ATOMS: atom_id res chain seq x y z
N MET A 1 0.45 -34.69 -9.45
CA MET A 1 -0.19 -33.36 -9.33
C MET A 1 0.48 -32.46 -10.35
N PRO A 2 -0.19 -31.47 -10.96
CA PRO A 2 0.53 -30.56 -11.84
C PRO A 2 1.60 -29.83 -11.02
N ASP A 3 2.85 -29.85 -11.50
CA ASP A 3 3.99 -29.09 -10.97
C ASP A 3 3.73 -27.60 -11.17
N THR A 4 2.80 -27.05 -10.39
CA THR A 4 2.49 -25.63 -10.43
C THR A 4 3.25 -24.99 -9.29
N PRO A 5 4.26 -24.14 -9.56
CA PRO A 5 5.17 -23.62 -8.54
C PRO A 5 4.54 -22.56 -7.61
N LEU A 6 3.23 -22.34 -7.69
CA LEU A 6 2.50 -21.32 -6.96
C LEU A 6 1.17 -21.87 -6.46
N ASP A 7 0.91 -21.71 -5.16
CA ASP A 7 -0.38 -22.00 -4.54
C ASP A 7 -1.37 -20.86 -4.77
N VAL A 8 -0.88 -19.61 -4.75
CA VAL A 8 -1.71 -18.41 -4.85
C VAL A 8 -1.06 -17.37 -5.77
N LEU A 9 -1.84 -16.84 -6.70
CA LEU A 9 -1.50 -15.64 -7.45
C LEU A 9 -2.44 -14.52 -7.03
N THR A 10 -1.90 -13.38 -6.58
CA THR A 10 -2.68 -12.19 -6.28
C THR A 10 -2.45 -11.11 -7.34
N ILE A 11 -3.51 -10.37 -7.67
CA ILE A 11 -3.46 -9.24 -8.60
C ILE A 11 -4.08 -8.04 -7.91
N GLY A 12 -3.38 -6.90 -7.93
CA GLY A 12 -3.93 -5.69 -7.35
C GLY A 12 -3.02 -4.48 -7.49
N ASN A 13 -3.49 -3.35 -6.95
CA ASN A 13 -2.72 -2.11 -6.98
C ASN A 13 -1.50 -2.25 -6.08
N ALA A 14 -0.32 -2.01 -6.66
CA ALA A 14 0.92 -1.87 -5.92
C ALA A 14 0.90 -0.49 -5.25
N ILE A 15 0.67 -0.47 -3.95
CA ILE A 15 0.52 0.76 -3.17
C ILE A 15 1.64 0.80 -2.14
N THR A 16 2.35 1.93 -2.07
CA THR A 16 3.23 2.22 -0.95
C THR A 16 2.43 2.99 0.09
N ASP A 17 2.34 2.45 1.29
CA ASP A 17 1.64 3.09 2.40
C ASP A 17 2.54 4.12 3.07
N ILE A 18 2.00 5.33 3.26
CA ILE A 18 2.59 6.36 4.11
C ILE A 18 1.72 6.46 5.36
N LEU A 19 2.26 5.95 6.47
CA LEU A 19 1.57 5.89 7.75
C LEU A 19 1.94 7.12 8.58
N VAL A 20 0.94 7.90 8.96
CA VAL A 20 1.08 9.11 9.78
C VAL A 20 0.09 9.03 10.94
N LYS A 21 0.56 9.32 12.16
CA LYS A 21 -0.34 9.48 13.31
C LYS A 21 -0.97 10.86 13.28
N VAL A 22 -2.29 10.93 13.31
CA VAL A 22 -3.06 12.18 13.31
C VAL A 22 -4.18 12.10 14.33
N GLU A 23 -4.61 13.26 14.83
CA GLU A 23 -5.81 13.40 15.66
C GLU A 23 -7.08 13.38 14.79
N ASP A 24 -8.23 12.99 15.36
CA ASP A 24 -9.51 12.96 14.64
C ASP A 24 -9.89 14.34 14.08
N ALA A 25 -9.50 15.43 14.75
CA ALA A 25 -9.69 16.79 14.28
C ALA A 25 -9.01 17.08 12.91
N PHE A 26 -7.91 16.39 12.59
CA PHE A 26 -7.30 16.50 11.26
C PHE A 26 -8.20 15.88 10.19
N LEU A 27 -8.79 14.71 10.48
CA LEU A 27 -9.69 14.03 9.56
C LEU A 27 -10.92 14.89 9.27
N GLU A 28 -11.54 15.46 10.30
CA GLU A 28 -12.68 16.36 10.16
C GLU A 28 -12.35 17.60 9.33
N LYS A 29 -11.23 18.27 9.63
CA LYS A 29 -10.75 19.44 8.89
C LYS A 29 -10.56 19.13 7.40
N GLU A 30 -10.04 17.95 7.09
CA GLU A 30 -9.73 17.52 5.73
C GLU A 30 -10.89 16.81 5.02
N GLY A 31 -12.07 16.74 5.65
CA GLY A 31 -13.25 16.08 5.07
C GLY A 31 -13.10 14.56 4.90
N LEU A 32 -12.25 13.93 5.71
CA LEU A 32 -11.99 12.50 5.67
C LEU A 32 -12.87 11.77 6.67
N THR A 33 -13.69 10.85 6.17
CA THR A 33 -14.41 9.89 7.02
C THR A 33 -13.43 8.84 7.55
N LYS A 34 -13.43 8.64 8.87
CA LYS A 34 -12.57 7.67 9.56
C LYS A 34 -12.90 6.23 9.14
N SER A 35 -11.87 5.38 9.08
CA SER A 35 -11.95 3.93 8.81
C SER A 35 -12.49 3.52 7.44
N ILE A 36 -12.44 4.41 6.43
CA ILE A 36 -12.73 4.05 5.04
C ILE A 36 -11.59 4.46 4.11
N MET A 37 -11.55 3.85 2.93
CA MET A 37 -10.65 4.26 1.85
C MET A 37 -11.27 5.43 1.08
N HIS A 38 -10.54 6.53 0.98
CA HIS A 38 -10.87 7.63 0.07
C HIS A 38 -9.98 7.52 -1.16
N LEU A 39 -10.58 7.46 -2.35
CA LEU A 39 -9.84 7.64 -3.60
C LEU A 39 -9.69 9.14 -3.84
N ILE A 40 -8.44 9.58 -4.00
CA ILE A 40 -8.09 10.98 -4.16
C ILE A 40 -7.13 11.16 -5.34
N GLU A 41 -7.20 12.33 -5.96
CA GLU A 41 -6.28 12.72 -7.02
C GLU A 41 -4.89 13.05 -6.47
N GLY A 42 -3.88 13.02 -7.35
CA GLY A 42 -2.48 13.21 -6.99
C GLY A 42 -2.19 14.53 -6.25
N ASP A 43 -2.86 15.62 -6.63
CA ASP A 43 -2.66 16.92 -5.97
C ASP A 43 -3.26 16.95 -4.56
N ARG A 44 -4.38 16.26 -4.33
CA ARG A 44 -4.94 16.09 -2.98
C ARG A 44 -4.03 15.23 -2.11
N ALA A 45 -3.42 14.18 -2.68
CA ALA A 45 -2.45 13.35 -1.97
C ALA A 45 -1.22 14.16 -1.53
N LYS A 46 -0.65 14.98 -2.42
CA LYS A 46 0.46 15.89 -2.08
C LYS A 46 0.06 16.88 -0.99
N TYR A 47 -1.09 17.54 -1.15
CA TYR A 47 -1.60 18.48 -0.16
C TYR A 47 -1.71 17.84 1.24
N LEU A 48 -2.33 16.66 1.34
CA LEU A 48 -2.49 15.97 2.62
C LEU A 48 -1.14 15.62 3.24
N LEU A 49 -0.18 15.15 2.44
CA LEU A 49 1.17 14.83 2.91
C LEU A 49 1.97 16.07 3.37
N GLU A 50 1.72 17.24 2.79
CA GLU A 50 2.35 18.51 3.20
C GLU A 50 1.76 19.05 4.50
N HIS A 51 0.47 18.82 4.75
CA HIS A 51 -0.25 19.32 5.92
C HIS A 51 -0.32 18.32 7.07
N ALA A 52 0.00 17.05 6.83
CA ALA A 52 0.12 16.03 7.86
C ALA A 52 1.40 16.21 8.71
N PRO A 53 1.45 15.64 9.92
CA PRO A 53 2.67 15.57 10.71
C PRO A 53 3.87 15.01 9.95
N LYS A 54 5.07 15.56 10.24
CA LYS A 54 6.31 15.19 9.54
C LYS A 54 6.81 13.78 9.87
N GLU A 55 6.51 13.30 11.08
CA GLU A 55 6.84 11.94 11.49
C GLU A 55 5.93 10.96 10.74
N ARG A 56 6.54 10.18 9.84
CA ARG A 56 5.82 9.23 8.99
C ARG A 56 6.67 8.00 8.71
N LYS A 57 6.00 6.87 8.56
CA LYS A 57 6.61 5.61 8.12
C LYS A 57 6.19 5.31 6.69
N GLN A 58 7.15 4.92 5.86
CA GLN A 58 6.90 4.43 4.51
C GLN A 58 7.12 2.91 4.51
N ILE A 59 6.17 2.17 3.94
CA ILE A 59 6.22 0.70 3.85
C ILE A 59 5.45 0.23 2.60
N SER A 60 5.80 -0.91 2.02
CA SER A 60 4.96 -1.50 0.98
C SER A 60 3.63 -1.95 1.58
N GLY A 61 2.56 -1.71 0.84
CA GLY A 61 1.22 -2.07 1.21
C GLY A 61 0.49 -2.63 0.00
N GLY A 62 -0.78 -2.25 -0.14
CA GLY A 62 -1.67 -2.80 -1.16
C GLY A 62 -2.25 -4.14 -0.71
N SER A 63 -3.59 -4.21 -0.71
CA SER A 63 -4.29 -5.34 -0.09
C SER A 63 -3.90 -6.70 -0.69
N ALA A 64 -3.78 -6.80 -2.02
CA ALA A 64 -3.43 -8.04 -2.70
C ALA A 64 -1.96 -8.44 -2.47
N ALA A 65 -1.05 -7.47 -2.43
CA ALA A 65 0.37 -7.72 -2.16
C ALA A 65 0.56 -8.20 -0.71
N ASN A 66 -0.10 -7.55 0.25
CA ASN A 66 -0.10 -7.99 1.65
C ASN A 66 -0.66 -9.41 1.81
N THR A 67 -1.68 -9.80 1.03
CA THR A 67 -2.19 -11.18 1.03
C THR A 67 -1.15 -12.18 0.52
N ALA A 68 -0.44 -11.87 -0.57
CA ALA A 68 0.64 -12.74 -1.09
C ALA A 68 1.75 -12.95 -0.04
N VAL A 69 2.25 -11.86 0.55
CA VAL A 69 3.24 -11.92 1.64
C VAL A 69 2.70 -12.72 2.83
N GLY A 70 1.42 -12.56 3.17
CA GLY A 70 0.77 -13.34 4.22
C GLY A 70 0.74 -14.85 3.93
N VAL A 71 0.51 -15.25 2.68
CA VAL A 71 0.56 -16.66 2.25
C VAL A 71 1.97 -17.23 2.41
N GLU A 72 3.00 -16.48 1.99
CA GLU A 72 4.40 -16.90 2.15
C GLU A 72 4.83 -16.99 3.61
N ALA A 73 4.40 -16.04 4.44
CA ALA A 73 4.64 -16.08 5.89
C ALA A 73 4.01 -17.30 6.57
N LEU A 74 2.97 -17.90 5.97
CA LEU A 74 2.32 -19.12 6.44
C LEU A 74 2.90 -20.40 5.79
N GLY A 75 3.91 -20.27 4.92
CA GLY A 75 4.61 -21.40 4.28
C GLY A 75 4.08 -21.81 2.92
N GLY A 76 3.13 -21.07 2.33
CA GLY A 76 2.68 -21.27 0.95
C GLY A 76 3.59 -20.61 -0.07
N GLN A 77 3.41 -20.95 -1.35
CA GLN A 77 4.10 -20.31 -2.47
C GLN A 77 3.17 -19.31 -3.14
N SER A 78 3.60 -18.05 -3.24
CA SER A 78 2.77 -16.98 -3.79
C SER A 78 3.46 -16.18 -4.90
N ALA A 79 2.66 -15.48 -5.70
CA ALA A 79 3.13 -14.43 -6.58
C ALA A 79 2.16 -13.25 -6.57
N PHE A 80 2.68 -12.05 -6.83
CA PHE A 80 1.90 -10.83 -6.95
C PHE A 80 2.11 -10.17 -8.33
N VAL A 81 1.02 -9.73 -8.95
CA VAL A 81 1.04 -8.90 -10.15
C VAL A 81 0.41 -7.55 -9.84
N GLY A 82 1.20 -6.50 -9.99
CA GLY A 82 0.76 -5.11 -9.82
C GLY A 82 1.51 -4.17 -10.76
N LYS A 83 1.08 -2.91 -10.78
CA LYS A 83 1.69 -1.87 -11.62
C LYS A 83 2.39 -0.84 -10.75
N VAL A 84 3.68 -0.64 -11.01
CA VAL A 84 4.49 0.45 -10.46
C VAL A 84 4.99 1.35 -11.57
N ALA A 85 5.24 2.62 -11.25
CA ALA A 85 5.94 3.53 -12.14
C ALA A 85 7.46 3.36 -12.01
N ASN A 86 8.20 3.78 -13.04
CA ASN A 86 9.67 3.83 -13.00
C ASN A 86 10.17 5.05 -12.20
N ASP A 87 9.80 5.12 -10.92
CA ASP A 87 10.12 6.23 -10.03
C ASP A 87 10.56 5.74 -8.64
N LYS A 88 10.96 6.66 -7.76
CA LYS A 88 11.49 6.31 -6.44
C LYS A 88 10.52 5.47 -5.59
N ILE A 89 9.21 5.70 -5.73
CA ILE A 89 8.18 5.00 -4.97
C ILE A 89 8.00 3.58 -5.54
N GLY A 90 7.93 3.44 -6.86
CA GLY A 90 7.86 2.14 -7.52
C GLY A 90 9.08 1.27 -7.26
N HIS A 91 10.29 1.84 -7.33
CA HIS A 91 11.51 1.11 -6.99
C HIS A 91 11.59 0.74 -5.50
N PHE A 92 11.02 1.55 -4.60
CA PHE A 92 10.92 1.19 -3.19
C PHE A 92 10.00 -0.02 -3.02
N PHE A 93 8.79 0.03 -3.59
CA PHE A 93 7.82 -1.06 -3.51
C PHE A 93 8.41 -2.39 -4.01
N SER A 94 9.05 -2.39 -5.19
CA SER A 94 9.63 -3.61 -5.78
C SER A 94 10.83 -4.18 -5.04
N LYS A 95 11.45 -3.44 -4.11
CA LYS A 95 12.59 -3.92 -3.31
C LYS A 95 12.18 -4.38 -1.91
N ASP A 96 11.08 -3.85 -1.40
CA ASP A 96 10.59 -4.08 -0.05
C ASP A 96 9.59 -5.24 0.02
N LEU A 97 8.83 -5.46 -1.07
CA LEU A 97 8.01 -6.67 -1.27
C LEU A 97 8.89 -7.87 -1.62
#